data_AF-A0A920V0P8-F1
#
_entry.id   AF-A0A920V0P8-F1
#
_cell.length_a   1.000
_cell.length_b   1.000
_cell.length_c   1.000
_cell.angle_alpha   90.00
_cell.angle_beta   90.00
_cell.angle_gamma   90.00
#
_symmetry.space_group_name_H-M   'P 1'
#
loop_
_entity.id
_entity.type
_entity.pdbx_description
1 polymer ?
#
loop_
_entity_poly.entity_id
_entity_poly.type
_entity_poly.pdbx_seq_one_letter_code
_entity_poly.pdbx_strand_id
1 'polypeptide(L)' 'MKALVKARSEPGVWLEEVPVPEYGIDDVLIRVERTGICGTALAHLRVG' A
#
# COMPACT_ATOMS: atom_id res chain seq x y z
N MET A 1 -7.70 8.97 -0.77
CA MET A 1 -8.00 7.56 -0.41
C MET A 1 -6.95 7.12 0.58
N LYS A 2 -7.35 6.39 1.61
CA LYS A 2 -6.43 5.92 2.64
C LYS A 2 -5.55 4.79 2.09
N ALA A 3 -4.24 4.90 2.29
CA ALA A 3 -3.28 3.88 1.92
C ALA A 3 -2.24 3.67 3.02
N LEU A 4 -1.81 2.42 3.17
CA LEU A 4 -0.64 2.07 3.97
C LEU A 4 0.61 2.22 3.09
N VAL A 5 1.47 3.18 3.42
CA VAL A 5 2.62 3.58 2.59
C VAL A 5 3.91 3.34 3.36
N LYS A 6 4.98 2.88 2.69
CA LYS A 6 6.35 2.91 3.23
C LYS A 6 6.99 4.25 2.87
N ALA A 7 6.56 5.30 3.56
CA ALA A 7 6.97 6.69 3.27
C ALA A 7 8.45 6.98 3.56
N ARG A 8 9.09 6.14 4.39
CA ARG A 8 10.47 6.33 4.84
C ARG A 8 11.24 5.02 4.80
N SER A 9 12.55 5.11 4.59
CA SER A 9 13.48 3.98 4.71
C SER A 9 13.80 3.64 6.17
N GLU A 10 12.76 3.51 6.99
CA GLU A 10 12.83 3.09 8.40
C GLU A 10 11.84 1.93 8.66
N PRO A 11 11.97 1.19 9.78
CA PRO A 11 11.03 0.11 10.06
C PRO A 11 9.63 0.66 10.30
N GLY A 12 8.62 0.10 9.61
CA GLY A 12 7.24 0.51 9.74
C GLY A 12 6.56 0.94 8.44
N VAL A 13 5.37 1.52 8.62
CA VAL A 13 4.40 1.90 7.59
C VAL A 13 3.51 3.00 8.16
N TRP A 14 3.02 3.89 7.30
CA TRP A 14 2.20 5.05 7.67
C TRP A 14 0.86 5.00 6.93
N LEU A 15 -0.20 5.46 7.61
CA LEU A 15 -1.50 5.63 6.98
C LEU A 15 -1.61 7.05 6.44
N GLU A 16 -1.73 7.18 5.12
CA GLU A 16 -1.78 8.47 4.44
C GLU A 16 -3.00 8.59 3.52
N GLU A 17 -3.41 9.82 3.23
CA GLU A 17 -4.38 10.12 2.18
C GLU A 17 -3.64 10.36 0.86
N VAL A 18 -3.88 9.50 -0.12
CA VAL A 18 -3.28 9.56 -1.46
C VAL A 18 -4.36 9.76 -2.53
N PRO A 19 -4.07 10.30 -3.73
CA PRO A 19 -5.05 10.37 -4.80
C PRO A 19 -5.52 8.98 -5.23
N VAL A 20 -6.71 8.90 -5.81
CA VAL A 20 -7.16 7.69 -6.52
C VAL A 20 -6.27 7.52 -7.76
N PRO A 21 -5.75 6.32 -8.06
CA PRO A 21 -4.86 6.11 -9.19
C PRO A 21 -5.58 6.35 -10.52
N GLU A 22 -4.81 6.84 -11.50
CA GLU A 22 -5.21 6.84 -12.90
C GLU A 22 -5.13 5.41 -13.47
N TYR A 23 -5.96 5.08 -14.46
CA TYR A 23 -6.04 3.74 -15.04
C TYR A 23 -6.25 3.82 -16.56
N GLY A 24 -5.59 2.92 -17.29
CA GLY A 24 -5.63 2.82 -18.75
C GLY A 24 -6.76 1.91 -19.27
N ILE A 25 -6.70 1.62 -20.58
CA ILE A 25 -7.76 0.86 -21.26
C ILE A 25 -7.87 -0.60 -20.80
N ASP A 26 -6.74 -1.19 -20.38
CA ASP A 26 -6.65 -2.59 -19.96
C ASP A 26 -6.51 -2.76 -18.44
N ASP A 27 -6.66 -1.66 -17.69
CA ASP A 27 -6.57 -1.67 -16.22
C ASP A 27 -7.94 -1.79 -15.57
N VAL A 28 -7.96 -2.34 -14.35
CA VAL A 28 -9.15 -2.38 -13.51
C VAL A 28 -8.95 -1.58 -12.23
N LEU A 29 -9.87 -0.65 -11.96
CA LEU A 29 -9.91 0.06 -10.69
C LEU A 29 -10.70 -0.78 -9.67
N ILE A 30 -10.00 -1.30 -8.66
CA ILE A 30 -10.59 -2.16 -7.63
C ILE A 30 -10.80 -1.37 -6.34
N ARG A 31 -12.02 -1.43 -5.79
CA ARG A 31 -12.29 -0.98 -4.43
C ARG A 31 -11.98 -2.10 -3.44
N VAL A 32 -10.97 -1.90 -2.61
CA VAL A 32 -10.57 -2.86 -1.58
C VAL A 32 -11.47 -2.73 -0.36
N GLU A 33 -12.29 -3.75 -0.09
CA GLU A 33 -13.16 -3.81 1.10
C GLU A 33 -12.40 -4.36 2.33
N ARG A 34 -11.52 -5.35 2.09
CA ARG A 34 -10.73 -6.02 3.13
C ARG A 34 -9.37 -6.44 2.55
N THR A 35 -8.33 -6.40 3.38
CA THR A 35 -6.98 -6.84 3.02
C THR A 35 -6.32 -7.53 4.22
N GLY A 36 -5.33 -8.38 3.95
CA GLY A 36 -4.59 -9.14 4.97
C GLY A 36 -3.09 -8.87 4.90
N ILE A 37 -2.40 -9.12 6.00
CA ILE A 37 -0.94 -9.03 6.10
C ILE A 37 -0.37 -10.44 6.26
N CYS A 38 0.64 -10.76 5.45
CA CYS A 38 1.39 -12.02 5.54
C CYS A 38 2.88 -11.76 5.84
N GLY A 39 3.67 -12.83 5.97
CA GLY A 39 5.10 -12.74 6.27
C GLY A 39 5.90 -11.89 5.28
N THR A 40 5.53 -11.92 3.99
CA THR A 40 6.18 -11.11 2.95
C THR A 40 6.02 -9.62 3.22
N ALA A 41 4.80 -9.19 3.57
CA ALA A 41 4.57 -7.79 3.95
C ALA A 41 5.44 -7.39 5.15
N LEU A 42 5.50 -8.22 6.20
CA LEU A 42 6.35 -7.96 7.36
C LEU A 42 7.84 -7.84 7.01
N ALA A 43 8.34 -8.62 6.06
CA ALA A 43 9.71 -8.52 5.58
C ALA A 43 9.99 -7.16 4.93
N HIS A 44 9.04 -6.64 4.14
CA HIS A 44 9.15 -5.31 3.50
C HIS A 44 9.02 -4.14 4.47
N LEU A 45 8.39 -4.34 5.63
CA LEU A 45 8.29 -3.32 6.68
C LEU A 45 9.58 -3.16 7.49
N ARG A 46 10.58 -4.03 7.29
CA ARG A 46 11.91 -3.85 7.88
C ARG A 46 12.76 -2.90 7.03
N VAL A 47 13.92 -2.52 7.56
CA VAL A 47 15.00 -1.88 6.80
C VAL A 47 16.11 -2.90 6.71
N GLY A 48 16.70 -3.02 5.53
CA GLY A 48 17.89 -3.85 5.33
C GLY A 48 19.10 -3.27 6.05
#